data_AF-A0A846SX27-F1
#
_entry.id   AF-A0A846SX27-F1
#
_cell.length_a   1.000
_cell.length_b   1.000
_cell.length_c   1.000
_cell.angle_alpha   90.00
_cell.angle_beta   90.00
_cell.angle_gamma   90.00
#
_symmetry.space_group_name_H-M   'P 1'
#
loop_
_entity.id
_entity.type
_entity.pdbx_description
1 polymer ?
#
loop_
_entity_poly.entity_id
_entity_poly.type
_entity_poly.pdbx_seq_one_letter_code
_entity_poly.pdbx_strand_id
1 'polypeptide(L)'
;MSDAIEMQMTFGYGRETLKTAFEAIAPAGNWKLRIDAVIPAADVAVAEAACIFFCGCGFDKTEDAGNGRVRVTAPGYYLTIGA
;
A
#
# COMPACT_ATOMS: atom_id res chain seq x y z
N MET A 1 32.63 5.92 17.33
CA MET A 1 31.90 6.16 16.08
C MET A 1 30.75 5.18 16.10
N SER A 2 29.57 5.64 16.50
CA SER A 2 28.35 4.85 16.44
C SER A 2 27.58 5.38 15.25
N ASP A 3 27.58 4.61 14.16
CA ASP A 3 26.74 4.86 13.01
C ASP A 3 25.29 4.73 13.49
N ALA A 4 24.65 5.86 13.77
CA ALA A 4 23.22 5.93 13.89
C ALA A 4 22.69 5.63 12.48
N ILE A 5 22.21 4.40 12.27
CA ILE A 5 21.44 4.04 11.10
C ILE A 5 20.20 4.94 11.15
N GLU A 6 20.21 6.03 10.38
CA GLU A 6 19.01 6.84 10.16
C GLU A 6 17.96 5.95 9.52
N MET A 7 17.01 5.49 10.34
CA MET A 7 15.85 4.76 9.85
C MET A 7 14.99 5.75 9.04
N GLN A 8 15.11 5.71 7.72
CA GLN A 8 14.32 6.57 6.85
C GLN A 8 12.83 6.25 7.00
N MET A 9 12.08 7.21 7.52
CA MET A 9 10.63 7.17 7.63
C MET A 9 10.03 7.79 6.37
N THR A 10 9.11 7.08 5.71
CA THR A 10 8.35 7.59 4.57
C THR A 10 6.88 7.59 4.92
N PHE A 11 6.20 8.72 4.77
CA PHE A 11 4.81 8.93 5.22
C PHE A 11 4.58 8.61 6.72
N GLY A 12 5.61 8.74 7.56
CA GLY A 12 5.53 8.38 8.99
C GLY A 12 5.69 6.89 9.29
N TYR A 13 6.01 6.06 8.29
CA TYR A 13 6.21 4.62 8.43
C TYR A 13 7.62 4.19 8.03
N GLY A 14 8.14 3.14 8.67
CA GLY A 14 9.38 2.49 8.26
C GLY A 14 9.18 1.67 6.98
N ARG A 15 10.26 1.47 6.22
CA ARG A 15 10.23 0.73 4.95
C ARG A 15 9.62 -0.67 5.08
N GLU A 16 9.96 -1.41 6.14
CA GLU A 16 9.41 -2.76 6.35
C GLU A 16 7.90 -2.73 6.61
N THR A 17 7.40 -1.74 7.35
CA THR A 17 5.96 -1.56 7.56
C THR A 17 5.22 -1.29 6.25
N LEU A 18 5.78 -0.41 5.41
CA LEU A 18 5.21 -0.12 4.09
C LEU A 18 5.23 -1.37 3.20
N LYS A 19 6.30 -2.15 3.24
CA LYS A 19 6.41 -3.39 2.48
C LYS A 19 5.35 -4.41 2.90
N THR A 20 5.20 -4.68 4.20
CA THR A 20 4.19 -5.61 4.70
C THR A 20 2.76 -5.15 4.37
N ALA A 21 2.47 -3.85 4.50
CA ALA A 21 1.17 -3.30 4.13
C ALA A 21 0.90 -3.42 2.63
N PHE A 22 1.92 -3.20 1.79
CA PHE A 22 1.79 -3.35 0.34
C PHE A 22 1.56 -4.82 -0.06
N GLU A 23 2.32 -5.74 0.52
CA GLU A 23 2.16 -7.18 0.26
C GLU A 23 0.77 -7.70 0.60
N ALA A 24 0.08 -7.06 1.56
CA ALA A 24 -1.30 -7.41 1.93
C ALA A 24 -2.35 -6.97 0.89
N ILE A 25 -2.06 -5.96 0.06
CA ILE A 25 -2.99 -5.45 -0.98
C ILE A 25 -2.55 -5.80 -2.40
N ALA A 26 -1.29 -6.17 -2.60
CA ALA A 26 -0.75 -6.47 -3.92
C ALA A 26 -1.40 -7.73 -4.51
N PRO A 27 -1.73 -7.73 -5.81
CA PRO A 27 -2.22 -8.92 -6.49
C PRO A 27 -1.17 -10.02 -6.49
N ALA A 28 -1.61 -11.27 -6.31
CA ALA A 28 -0.72 -12.42 -6.32
C ALA A 28 0.05 -12.52 -7.66
N GLY A 29 1.35 -12.81 -7.56
CA GLY A 29 2.23 -13.02 -8.71
C GLY A 29 2.87 -11.74 -9.24
N ASN A 30 2.07 -10.77 -9.71
CA ASN A 30 2.59 -9.54 -10.30
C ASN A 30 2.06 -8.28 -9.62
N TRP A 31 2.80 -7.80 -8.63
CA TRP A 31 2.48 -6.60 -7.85
C TRP A 31 2.29 -5.31 -8.68
N LYS A 32 2.78 -5.28 -9.93
CA LYS A 32 2.66 -4.11 -10.81
C LYS A 32 1.30 -3.99 -11.49
N LEU A 33 0.48 -5.04 -11.42
CA LEU A 33 -0.90 -5.05 -11.91
C LEU A 33 -1.82 -4.19 -11.03
N ARG A 34 -3.07 -4.03 -11.48
CA ARG A 34 -4.11 -3.34 -10.71
C ARG A 34 -4.30 -3.98 -9.33
N ILE A 35 -4.48 -3.14 -8.33
CA ILE A 35 -4.79 -3.56 -6.96
C ILE A 35 -6.31 -3.69 -6.84
N ASP A 36 -6.75 -4.79 -6.23
CA ASP A 36 -8.12 -5.04 -5.83
C ASP A 36 -8.10 -5.97 -4.61
N ALA A 37 -8.24 -5.38 -3.42
CA ALA A 37 -8.05 -6.08 -2.16
C ALA A 37 -9.10 -5.69 -1.12
N VAL A 38 -9.31 -6.54 -0.12
CA VAL A 38 -10.21 -6.27 1.02
C VAL A 38 -9.43 -6.32 2.32
N ILE A 39 -9.26 -5.17 2.96
CA ILE A 39 -8.44 -4.99 4.16
C ILE A 39 -9.26 -4.49 5.36
N PRO A 40 -8.79 -4.66 6.60
CA PRO A 40 -9.37 -3.99 7.75
C PRO A 40 -9.36 -2.46 7.58
N ALA A 41 -10.42 -1.79 8.03
CA ALA A 41 -10.51 -0.32 7.96
C ALA A 41 -9.36 0.38 8.72
N ALA A 42 -8.83 -0.25 9.77
CA ALA A 42 -7.70 0.24 10.54
C ALA A 42 -6.39 0.32 9.73
N ASP A 43 -6.26 -0.51 8.68
CA ASP A 43 -5.03 -0.62 7.89
C ASP A 43 -5.03 0.32 6.67
N VAL A 44 -6.12 1.07 6.44
CA VAL A 44 -6.29 1.91 5.26
C VAL A 44 -5.18 2.94 5.12
N ALA A 45 -4.84 3.65 6.19
CA ALA A 45 -3.84 4.73 6.13
C ALA A 45 -2.44 4.20 5.77
N VAL A 46 -2.04 3.07 6.35
CA VAL A 46 -0.73 2.46 6.07
C VAL A 46 -0.70 1.80 4.69
N ALA A 47 -1.81 1.20 4.26
CA ALA A 47 -1.94 0.64 2.92
C ALA A 47 -1.88 1.72 1.84
N GLU A 48 -2.50 2.88 2.07
CA GLU A 48 -2.49 4.00 1.12
C GLU A 48 -1.08 4.59 0.99
N ALA A 49 -0.39 4.82 2.12
CA ALA A 49 1.01 5.22 2.13
C ALA A 49 1.91 4.23 1.38
N ALA A 50 1.67 2.93 1.58
CA ALA A 50 2.41 1.88 0.89
C ALA A 50 2.13 1.86 -0.62
N CYS A 51 0.87 2.01 -1.03
CA CYS A 51 0.48 2.10 -2.43
C CYS A 51 1.16 3.30 -3.13
N ILE A 52 1.17 4.46 -2.49
CA ILE A 52 1.85 5.66 -3.01
C ILE A 52 3.36 5.40 -3.12
N PHE A 53 3.96 4.76 -2.11
CA PHE A 53 5.39 4.48 -2.09
C PHE A 53 5.84 3.54 -3.23
N PHE A 54 5.10 2.45 -3.47
CA PHE A 54 5.50 1.42 -4.44
C PHE A 54 4.96 1.67 -5.85
N CYS A 55 3.74 2.18 -5.97
CA CYS A 55 3.06 2.36 -7.27
C CYS A 55 3.05 3.82 -7.73
N GLY A 56 3.31 4.79 -6.85
CA GLY A 56 3.21 6.22 -7.17
C GLY A 56 1.77 6.72 -7.22
N CYS A 57 0.79 5.94 -6.76
CA CYS A 57 -0.62 6.30 -6.74
C CYS A 57 -1.28 5.92 -5.41
N GLY A 58 -2.29 6.68 -5.01
CA GLY A 58 -3.25 6.26 -3.98
C GLY A 58 -4.24 5.22 -4.52
N PHE A 59 -5.26 4.92 -3.74
CA PHE A 59 -6.34 4.03 -4.15
C PHE A 59 -7.72 4.62 -3.82
N ASP A 60 -8.74 4.12 -4.51
CA ASP A 60 -10.12 4.31 -4.13
C ASP A 60 -10.51 3.29 -3.06
N LYS A 61 -11.41 3.66 -2.15
CA LYS A 61 -11.93 2.76 -1.11
C LYS A 61 -13.46 2.74 -1.08
N THR A 62 -14.02 1.55 -0.87
CA THR A 62 -15.45 1.32 -0.68
C THR A 62 -15.66 0.76 0.73
N GLU A 63 -16.43 1.49 1.54
CA GLU A 63 -16.59 1.21 2.98
C GLU A 63 -17.45 -0.04 3.28
N ASP A 64 -18.21 -0.54 2.31
CA ASP A 64 -19.19 -1.61 2.51
C ASP A 64 -18.69 -3.00 2.08
N ALA A 65 -17.53 -3.43 2.58
CA ALA A 65 -17.10 -4.84 2.44
C ALA A 65 -17.55 -5.71 3.63
N GLY A 66 -18.28 -5.13 4.59
CA GLY A 66 -18.78 -5.79 5.79
C GLY A 66 -17.72 -6.01 6.88
N ASN A 67 -18.17 -6.17 8.13
CA ASN A 67 -17.34 -6.55 9.29
C ASN A 67 -16.10 -5.66 9.54
N GLY A 68 -16.21 -4.35 9.33
CA GLY A 68 -15.08 -3.42 9.53
C GLY A 68 -13.97 -3.56 8.50
N ARG A 69 -14.27 -4.14 7.33
CA ARG A 69 -13.37 -4.23 6.18
C ARG A 69 -13.78 -3.25 5.11
N VAL A 70 -12.81 -2.81 4.33
CA VAL A 70 -13.00 -1.96 3.16
C VAL A 70 -12.38 -2.62 1.94
N ARG A 71 -13.01 -2.44 0.79
CA ARG A 71 -12.41 -2.80 -0.50
C ARG A 71 -11.58 -1.64 -0.99
N VAL A 72 -10.35 -1.89 -1.43
CA VAL A 72 -9.45 -0.88 -2.00
C VAL A 72 -9.09 -1.27 -3.43
N THR A 73 -9.11 -0.29 -4.33
CA THR A 73 -8.75 -0.48 -5.74
C THR A 73 -7.79 0.58 -6.22
N ALA A 74 -6.71 0.16 -6.88
CA ALA A 74 -5.71 1.08 -7.43
C ALA A 74 -5.35 0.69 -8.88
N PRO A 75 -4.91 1.65 -9.70
CA PRO A 75 -4.43 1.37 -11.05
C PRO A 75 -3.18 0.46 -11.05
N GLY A 76 -2.40 0.45 -9.96
CA GLY A 76 -1.15 -0.30 -9.89
C GLY A 76 -0.01 0.39 -10.63
N TYR A 77 1.19 -0.18 -10.54
CA TYR A 77 2.41 0.46 -11.06
C TYR A 77 2.37 0.70 -12.57
N TYR A 78 1.99 -0.29 -13.39
CA TYR A 78 2.07 -0.17 -14.85
C TYR A 78 1.19 0.95 -15.40
N LEU A 79 -0.06 1.03 -14.92
CA LEU A 79 -0.98 2.07 -15.33
C LEU A 79 -0.63 3.45 -14.77
N THR A 80 0.14 3.52 -13.67
CA THR A 80 0.57 4.79 -13.07
C THR A 80 1.79 5.36 -13.78
N ILE A 81 2.78 4.52 -14.11
CA ILE A 81 4.04 4.95 -14.72
C ILE A 81 3.99 4.94 -16.26
N GLY A 82 2.93 4.39 -16.85
CA GLY A 82 2.73 4.35 -18.31
C GLY A 82 3.59 3.29 -19.01
N ALA A 83 3.76 2.14 -18.37
CA ALA A 83 4.57 1.02 -18.87
C ALA A 83 3.73 -0.08 -19.54
#